data_AF-A0A844FHF3-F1
#
_entry.id   AF-A0A844FHF3-F1
#
_cell.length_a   1.000
_cell.length_b   1.000
_cell.length_c   1.000
_cell.angle_alpha   90.00
_cell.angle_beta   90.00
_cell.angle_gamma   90.00
#
_symmetry.space_group_name_H-M   'P 1'
#
loop_
_entity.id
_entity.type
_entity.pdbx_description
1 polymer ?
#
loop_
_entity_poly.entity_id
_entity_poly.type
_entity_poly.pdbx_seq_one_letter_code
_entity_poly.pdbx_strand_id
1 'polypeptide(L)'
;MKKGGNIDIIRNVKIIEWLKCELLTSIAKLFELLAKGVENTKDDILDIISNVILVSYLLGKRLGLSYETINLKVENKIKLGMIEEHKIEKWYGDLSELNENFSNRRGE
;
A
#
# COMPACT_ATOMS: atom_id res chain seq x y z
N MET A 1 -18.77 33.06 11.67
CA MET A 1 -17.82 33.08 10.53
C MET A 1 -17.01 31.78 10.52
N LYS A 2 -17.26 30.87 9.56
CA LYS A 2 -16.48 29.63 9.35
C LYS A 2 -15.18 29.94 8.60
N LYS A 3 -14.12 30.37 9.31
CA LYS A 3 -12.78 30.57 8.70
C LYS A 3 -11.89 29.31 8.73
N GLY A 4 -12.21 28.31 9.55
CA GLY A 4 -11.40 27.08 9.70
C GLY A 4 -11.52 26.09 8.54
N GLY A 5 -12.74 25.85 8.04
CA GLY A 5 -12.98 24.79 7.05
C GLY A 5 -12.24 24.95 5.72
N ASN A 6 -12.04 26.19 5.23
CA ASN A 6 -11.30 26.41 3.99
C ASN A 6 -9.79 26.15 4.17
N ILE A 7 -9.23 26.52 5.32
CA ILE A 7 -7.83 26.27 5.67
C ILE A 7 -7.57 24.76 5.80
N ASP A 8 -8.49 24.02 6.41
CA ASP A 8 -8.39 22.57 6.55
C ASP A 8 -8.48 21.84 5.20
N ILE A 9 -9.33 22.31 4.29
CA ILE A 9 -9.43 21.77 2.92
C ILE A 9 -8.12 22.01 2.16
N ILE A 10 -7.58 23.24 2.19
CA ILE A 10 -6.32 23.58 1.51
C ILE A 10 -5.16 22.74 2.08
N ARG A 11 -5.12 22.54 3.41
CA ARG A 11 -4.12 21.69 4.04
C ARG A 11 -4.27 20.23 3.60
N ASN A 12 -5.49 19.71 3.52
CA ASN A 12 -5.75 18.34 3.07
C ASN A 12 -5.29 18.12 1.62
N VAL A 13 -5.60 19.07 0.72
CA VAL A 13 -5.14 19.01 -0.69
C VAL A 13 -3.62 19.00 -0.76
N LYS A 14 -2.94 19.89 -0.02
CA LYS A 14 -1.46 19.91 0.01
C LYS A 14 -0.86 18.60 0.51
N ILE A 15 -1.44 18.00 1.56
CA ILE A 15 -0.98 16.71 2.07
C ILE A 15 -1.21 15.60 1.04
N ILE A 16 -2.35 15.60 0.34
CA ILE A 16 -2.64 14.62 -0.73
C ILE A 16 -1.58 14.71 -1.82
N GLU A 17 -1.25 15.91 -2.30
CA GLU A 17 -0.22 16.08 -3.33
C GLU A 17 1.16 15.62 -2.84
N TRP A 18 1.52 15.95 -1.61
CA TRP A 18 2.77 15.47 -1.02
C TRP A 18 2.82 13.94 -0.93
N LEU A 19 1.75 13.29 -0.45
CA LEU A 19 1.66 11.83 -0.35
C LEU A 19 1.75 11.14 -1.71
N LYS A 20 1.18 11.73 -2.77
CA LYS A 20 1.32 11.21 -4.15
C LYS A 20 2.78 11.25 -4.60
N CYS A 21 3.48 12.37 -4.37
CA CYS A 21 4.90 12.50 -4.69
C CYS A 21 5.76 11.50 -3.90
N GLU A 22 5.48 11.32 -2.62
CA GLU A 22 6.19 10.35 -1.77
C GLU A 22 5.99 8.90 -2.27
N LEU A 23 4.75 8.55 -2.64
CA LEU A 23 4.43 7.24 -3.21
C LEU A 23 5.20 6.98 -4.50
N LEU A 24 5.17 7.94 -5.44
CA LEU A 24 5.89 7.84 -6.71
C LEU A 24 7.40 7.74 -6.49
N THR A 25 7.94 8.52 -5.55
CA THR A 25 9.37 8.51 -5.20
C THR A 25 9.78 7.16 -4.60
N SER A 26 8.94 6.56 -3.75
CA SER A 26 9.20 5.24 -3.18
C SER A 26 9.23 4.14 -4.24
N ILE A 27 8.33 4.20 -5.23
CA ILE A 27 8.34 3.28 -6.38
C ILE A 27 9.60 3.49 -7.23
N ALA A 28 9.99 4.74 -7.49
CA ALA A 28 11.21 5.05 -8.23
C ALA A 28 12.47 4.52 -7.52
N LYS A 29 12.55 4.71 -6.20
CA LYS A 29 13.63 4.15 -5.36
C LYS A 29 13.66 2.63 -5.42
N LEU A 30 12.50 1.97 -5.38
CA LEU A 30 12.44 0.51 -5.50
C LEU A 30 13.04 0.04 -6.83
N PHE A 31 12.70 0.70 -7.93
CA PHE A 31 13.24 0.36 -9.26
C PHE A 31 14.74 0.63 -9.36
N GLU A 32 15.21 1.77 -8.85
CA GLU A 32 16.63 2.09 -8.81
C GLU A 32 17.42 1.07 -7.99
N LEU A 33 16.91 0.71 -6.80
CA LEU A 33 17.50 -0.30 -5.94
C LEU A 33 17.61 -1.63 -6.69
N LEU A 34 16.49 -2.16 -7.18
CA LEU A 34 16.47 -3.45 -7.88
C LEU A 34 17.33 -3.48 -9.16
N ALA A 35 17.52 -2.35 -9.84
CA ALA A 35 18.40 -2.24 -11.01
C ALA A 35 19.90 -2.32 -10.65
N LYS A 36 20.30 -1.91 -9.45
CA LYS A 36 21.70 -1.94 -8.98
C LYS A 36 22.17 -3.32 -8.52
N GLY A 37 21.26 -4.27 -8.32
CA GLY A 37 21.59 -5.67 -8.06
C GLY A 37 22.22 -5.95 -6.68
N VAL A 38 23.56 -6.02 -6.62
CA VAL A 38 24.32 -6.83 -5.65
C VAL A 38 24.60 -6.13 -4.30
N GLU A 39 24.40 -4.82 -4.20
CA GLU A 39 24.62 -4.05 -2.95
C GLU A 39 23.36 -3.88 -2.08
N ASN A 40 22.23 -4.43 -2.52
CA ASN A 40 20.95 -4.17 -1.86
C ASN A 40 20.73 -5.16 -0.71
N THR A 41 20.46 -4.64 0.48
CA THR A 41 20.05 -5.50 1.60
C THR A 41 18.56 -5.84 1.46
N LYS A 42 18.16 -7.02 1.96
CA LYS A 42 16.74 -7.38 2.10
C LYS A 42 15.99 -6.34 2.95
N ASP A 43 16.70 -5.72 3.89
CA ASP A 43 16.16 -4.69 4.78
C ASP A 43 15.82 -3.40 4.01
N ASP A 44 16.64 -2.99 3.03
CA ASP A 44 16.34 -1.82 2.18
C ASP A 44 15.08 -2.05 1.34
N ILE A 45 14.92 -3.26 0.78
CA ILE A 45 13.72 -3.64 0.02
C ILE A 45 12.50 -3.63 0.94
N LEU A 46 12.63 -4.21 2.13
CA LEU A 46 11.56 -4.27 3.12
C LEU A 46 11.12 -2.87 3.57
N ASP A 47 12.07 -1.96 3.82
CA ASP A 47 11.78 -0.58 4.20
C ASP A 47 11.00 0.16 3.11
N ILE A 48 11.44 0.05 1.85
CA ILE A 48 10.76 0.70 0.71
C ILE A 48 9.35 0.14 0.52
N ILE A 49 9.17 -1.18 0.56
CA ILE A 49 7.84 -1.81 0.43
C ILE A 49 6.94 -1.37 1.59
N SER A 50 7.48 -1.33 2.81
CA SER A 50 6.74 -0.88 4.00
C SER A 50 6.31 0.59 3.87
N ASN A 51 7.17 1.46 3.34
CA ASN A 51 6.83 2.86 3.10
C ASN A 51 5.73 3.00 2.03
N VAL A 52 5.78 2.22 0.96
CA VAL A 52 4.71 2.20 -0.07
C VAL A 52 3.37 1.85 0.56
N ILE A 53 3.33 0.84 1.43
CA ILE A 53 2.12 0.42 2.16
C ILE A 53 1.64 1.54 3.09
N LEU A 54 2.54 2.12 3.90
CA LEU A 54 2.24 3.21 4.83
C LEU A 54 1.64 4.43 4.10
N VAL A 55 2.30 4.90 3.06
CA VAL A 55 1.87 6.07 2.29
C VAL A 55 0.52 5.81 1.61
N SER A 56 0.28 4.58 1.13
CA SER A 56 -1.00 4.17 0.56
C SER A 56 -2.15 4.28 1.57
N TYR A 57 -1.95 3.84 2.82
CA TYR A 57 -2.94 4.01 3.88
C TYR A 57 -3.21 5.47 4.21
N LEU A 58 -2.14 6.27 4.39
CA LEU A 58 -2.27 7.69 4.71
C LEU A 58 -3.01 8.44 3.60
N LEU A 59 -2.67 8.16 2.34
CA LEU A 59 -3.33 8.74 1.17
C LEU A 59 -4.82 8.37 1.15
N GLY A 60 -5.14 7.08 1.33
CA GLY A 60 -6.53 6.62 1.43
C GLY A 60 -7.31 7.35 2.53
N LYS A 61 -6.71 7.53 3.71
CA LYS A 61 -7.33 8.27 4.81
C LYS A 61 -7.63 9.73 4.45
N ARG A 62 -6.70 10.42 3.78
CA ARG A 62 -6.89 11.82 3.33
C ARG A 62 -7.95 11.94 2.23
N LEU A 63 -8.19 10.87 1.48
CA LEU A 63 -9.25 10.72 0.47
C LEU A 63 -10.60 10.30 1.06
N GLY A 64 -10.71 10.13 2.39
CA GLY A 64 -11.97 9.79 3.06
C GLY A 64 -12.22 8.28 3.21
N LEU A 65 -11.24 7.43 2.96
CA LEU A 65 -11.34 5.99 3.18
C LEU A 65 -10.92 5.63 4.60
N SER A 66 -11.55 4.61 5.18
CA SER A 66 -11.11 4.01 6.44
C SER A 66 -10.04 2.94 6.17
N TYR A 67 -9.17 2.67 7.15
CA TYR A 67 -8.15 1.62 7.01
C TYR A 67 -8.78 0.24 6.89
N GLU A 68 -9.86 0.00 7.63
CA GLU A 68 -10.66 -1.23 7.60
C GLU A 68 -11.25 -1.48 6.22
N THR A 69 -11.74 -0.42 5.56
CA THR A 69 -12.29 -0.50 4.20
C THR A 69 -11.21 -0.86 3.18
N ILE A 70 -10.01 -0.29 3.33
CA ILE A 70 -8.85 -0.62 2.49
C ILE A 70 -8.47 -2.08 2.69
N ASN A 71 -8.32 -2.53 3.94
CA ASN A 71 -7.97 -3.91 4.29
C ASN A 71 -8.98 -4.92 3.71
N LEU A 72 -10.27 -4.67 3.93
CA LEU A 72 -11.34 -5.51 3.40
C LEU A 72 -11.29 -5.58 1.87
N LYS A 73 -10.99 -4.47 1.20
CA LYS A 73 -10.87 -4.44 -0.26
C LYS A 73 -9.65 -5.22 -0.75
N VAL A 74 -8.52 -5.19 -0.02
CA VAL A 74 -7.33 -5.99 -0.31
C VAL A 74 -7.63 -7.48 -0.14
N GLU A 75 -8.26 -7.89 0.96
CA GLU A 75 -8.68 -9.28 1.17
C GLU A 75 -9.60 -9.80 0.06
N ASN A 76 -10.57 -8.98 -0.36
CA ASN A 76 -11.46 -9.35 -1.46
C ASN A 76 -10.73 -9.51 -2.79
N LYS A 77 -9.69 -8.70 -3.05
CA LYS A 77 -8.84 -8.85 -4.25
C LYS A 77 -8.00 -10.13 -4.21
N ILE A 78 -7.47 -10.49 -3.03
CA ILE A 78 -6.72 -11.75 -2.85
C ILE A 78 -7.63 -12.93 -3.17
N LYS A 79 -8.81 -13.02 -2.54
CA LYS A 79 -9.79 -14.08 -2.77
C LYS A 79 -10.23 -14.17 -4.23
N LEU A 80 -10.51 -13.01 -4.84
CA LEU A 80 -10.90 -12.97 -6.26
C LEU A 80 -9.76 -13.49 -7.15
N GLY A 81 -8.52 -13.05 -6.91
CA GLY A 81 -7.36 -13.52 -7.67
C GLY A 81 -7.10 -15.02 -7.53
N MET A 82 -7.43 -15.62 -6.38
CA MET A 82 -7.39 -17.07 -6.21
C MET A 82 -8.47 -17.77 -7.04
N ILE A 83 -9.72 -17.27 -7.02
CA ILE A 83 -10.85 -17.84 -7.77
C ILE A 83 -10.61 -17.74 -9.29
N GLU A 84 -10.08 -16.61 -9.73
CA GLU A 84 -9.76 -16.37 -11.14
C GLU A 84 -8.48 -17.10 -11.59
N GLU A 85 -7.84 -17.82 -10.67
CA GLU A 85 -6.56 -18.49 -10.86
C GLU A 85 -5.53 -17.55 -11.52
N HIS A 86 -5.33 -16.38 -10.91
CA HIS A 86 -4.38 -15.38 -11.38
C HIS A 86 -2.99 -16.01 -11.58
N LYS A 87 -2.22 -15.53 -12.56
CA LYS A 87 -0.91 -16.13 -12.91
C LYS A 87 0.01 -16.31 -11.70
N ILE A 88 0.02 -15.31 -10.80
CA ILE A 88 0.83 -15.36 -9.57
C ILE A 88 0.42 -16.50 -8.64
N GLU A 89 -0.88 -16.78 -8.54
CA GLU A 89 -1.40 -17.92 -7.78
C GLU A 89 -1.06 -19.24 -8.48
N LYS A 90 -1.31 -19.34 -9.80
CA LYS A 90 -0.98 -20.57 -10.56
C LYS A 90 0.49 -20.94 -10.50
N TRP A 91 1.38 -19.96 -10.51
CA TRP A 91 2.82 -20.20 -10.62
C TRP A 91 3.50 -20.34 -9.26
N TYR A 92 3.03 -19.61 -8.25
CA TYR A 92 3.75 -19.49 -6.98
C TYR A 92 2.89 -19.78 -5.75
N GLY A 93 1.55 -19.71 -5.84
CA GLY A 93 0.66 -19.83 -4.68
C GLY A 93 0.66 -18.61 -3.76
N ASP A 94 1.22 -17.48 -4.21
CA ASP A 94 1.43 -16.29 -3.37
C ASP A 94 0.13 -15.69 -2.81
N LEU A 95 -1.00 -15.82 -3.51
CA LEU A 95 -2.27 -15.29 -3.01
C LEU A 95 -2.84 -16.18 -1.92
N SER A 96 -2.68 -17.50 -2.03
CA SER A 96 -3.00 -18.45 -0.97
C SER A 96 -2.18 -18.18 0.29
N GLU A 97 -0.86 -18.02 0.18
CA GLU A 97 0.03 -17.70 1.31
C GLU A 97 -0.35 -16.35 1.95
N LEU A 98 -0.61 -15.32 1.12
CA LEU A 98 -1.02 -14.01 1.62
C LEU A 98 -2.38 -14.07 2.32
N ASN A 99 -3.34 -14.84 1.81
CA ASN A 99 -4.65 -15.01 2.43
C ASN A 99 -4.54 -15.68 3.82
N GLU A 100 -3.64 -16.65 3.98
CA GLU A 100 -3.35 -17.28 5.27
C GLU A 100 -2.79 -16.24 6.27
N ASN A 101 -1.82 -15.42 5.84
CA ASN A 101 -1.28 -14.35 6.68
C ASN A 101 -2.36 -13.37 7.18
N PHE A 102 -3.26 -12.93 6.29
CA PHE A 102 -4.37 -12.05 6.64
C PHE A 102 -5.39 -12.70 7.57
N SER A 103 -5.54 -14.03 7.52
CA SER A 103 -6.45 -14.77 8.39
C SER A 103 -5.86 -14.93 9.79
N ASN A 104 -4.56 -15.22 9.89
CA ASN A 104 -3.86 -15.36 11.17
C ASN A 104 -3.87 -14.04 11.97
N ARG A 105 -3.65 -12.90 11.31
CA ARG A 105 -3.70 -11.56 11.95
C ARG A 105 -5.08 -11.18 12.52
N ARG A 106 -6.16 -11.86 12.11
CA ARG A 106 -7.52 -11.64 12.65
C ARG A 106 -7.84 -12.52 13.85
N GLY A 107 -7.05 -13.57 14.08
CA GLY A 107 -7.20 -14.49 15.21
C GLY A 107 -6.36 -14.12 16.44
N GLU A 108 -5.44 -13.17 16.30
CA GLU A 108 -4.65 -12.53 17.37
C GLU A 108 -5.36 -11.30 17.94
#